data_AF-A0A928DNH3-F1
#
_entry.id   AF-A0A928DNH3-F1
#
_cell.length_a   1.000
_cell.length_b   1.000
_cell.length_c   1.000
_cell.angle_alpha   90.00
_cell.angle_beta   90.00
_cell.angle_gamma   90.00
#
_symmetry.space_group_name_H-M   'P 1'
#
loop_
_entity.id
_entity.type
_entity.pdbx_description
1 polymer ?
#
loop_
_entity_poly.entity_id
_entity_poly.type
_entity_poly.pdbx_seq_one_letter_code
_entity_poly.pdbx_strand_id
1 'polypeptide(L)'
;MTHYNILLWKQESTRLSTEKQIKDFFSKLNIIGKKIKSIKILGRDYDHDREGVEELAFLQLEKVLSEKQAKEKAEFSNIPKDLMFYRIAEVDEPIVIELNDGRRLEILILELDNTVYADVNKISPDATWDINSANVNGNVIFSPCTGKTIKAVEFPVHKHSFGQEEEYQQIPDVLIRLEDGTGLKIEGWLDFCDIECVDSKNQPLKISFKDLKKGLHNKEDE
;
A
#
# COMPACT_ATOMS: atom_id res chain seq x y z
N MET A 1 2.92 7.58 -23.92
CA MET A 1 3.02 7.55 -22.45
C MET A 1 1.95 8.49 -21.92
N THR A 2 0.90 7.95 -21.30
CA THR A 2 -0.19 8.76 -20.74
C THR A 2 0.24 9.16 -19.33
N HIS A 3 0.43 10.45 -19.09
CA HIS A 3 0.73 10.95 -17.75
C HIS A 3 -0.55 10.83 -16.92
N TYR A 4 -0.48 10.10 -15.81
CA TYR A 4 -1.54 10.10 -14.83
C TYR A 4 -1.66 11.49 -14.22
N ASN A 5 -2.87 11.98 -13.94
CA ASN A 5 -3.06 13.20 -13.17
C ASN A 5 -3.93 12.88 -11.95
N ILE A 6 -3.35 12.93 -10.75
CA ILE A 6 -4.04 12.53 -9.52
C ILE A 6 -5.22 13.45 -9.21
N LEU A 7 -5.07 14.75 -9.48
CA LEU A 7 -6.13 15.74 -9.23
C LEU A 7 -7.33 15.51 -10.14
N LEU A 8 -7.10 15.26 -11.43
CA LEU A 8 -8.15 14.95 -12.38
C LEU A 8 -8.83 13.62 -12.04
N TRP A 9 -8.04 12.57 -11.72
CA TRP A 9 -8.60 11.29 -11.30
C TRP A 9 -9.45 11.45 -10.05
N LYS A 10 -8.97 12.13 -9.00
CA LYS A 10 -9.76 12.41 -7.77
C LYS A 10 -11.08 13.13 -8.07
N GLN A 11 -11.09 14.08 -9.02
CA GLN A 11 -12.30 14.81 -9.43
C GLN A 11 -13.32 13.92 -10.16
N GLU A 12 -12.82 13.02 -11.00
CA GLU A 12 -13.66 12.11 -11.79
C GLU A 12 -14.02 10.83 -11.03
N SER A 13 -13.31 10.52 -9.94
CA SER A 13 -13.43 9.25 -9.23
C SER A 13 -14.73 9.10 -8.44
N THR A 14 -15.15 7.85 -8.23
CA THR A 14 -16.25 7.58 -7.31
C THR A 14 -15.79 7.89 -5.89
N ARG A 15 -16.44 8.88 -5.26
CA ARG A 15 -16.19 9.30 -3.88
C ARG A 15 -17.18 8.61 -2.95
N LEU A 16 -16.66 7.88 -1.97
CA LEU A 16 -17.43 7.11 -1.00
C LEU A 16 -17.10 7.65 0.39
N SER A 17 -18.09 8.21 1.08
CA SER A 17 -17.90 8.92 2.36
C SER A 17 -18.63 8.26 3.54
N THR A 18 -19.23 7.10 3.32
CA THR A 18 -19.94 6.35 4.36
C THR A 18 -19.65 4.86 4.25
N GLU A 19 -19.66 4.15 5.38
CA GLU A 19 -19.50 2.69 5.41
C GLU A 19 -20.47 1.98 4.47
N LYS A 20 -21.72 2.44 4.39
CA LYS A 20 -22.73 1.87 3.47
C LYS A 20 -22.33 2.05 2.01
N GLN A 21 -21.91 3.25 1.59
CA GLN A 21 -21.47 3.49 0.21
C GLN A 21 -20.28 2.60 -0.16
N ILE A 22 -19.33 2.43 0.77
CA ILE A 22 -18.14 1.60 0.59
C ILE A 22 -18.54 0.13 0.42
N LYS A 23 -19.34 -0.42 1.34
CA LYS A 23 -19.85 -1.79 1.25
C LYS A 23 -20.67 -2.03 -0.02
N ASP A 24 -21.54 -1.10 -0.39
CA ASP A 24 -22.37 -1.17 -1.60
C ASP A 24 -21.51 -1.12 -2.87
N PHE A 25 -20.43 -0.33 -2.88
CA PHE A 25 -19.50 -0.29 -4.00
C PHE A 25 -18.81 -1.64 -4.19
N PHE A 26 -18.11 -2.14 -3.16
CA PHE A 26 -17.34 -3.38 -3.24
C PHE A 26 -18.20 -4.62 -3.49
N SER A 27 -19.41 -4.67 -2.91
CA SER A 27 -20.34 -5.79 -3.14
C SER A 27 -20.79 -5.90 -4.61
N LYS A 28 -20.95 -4.77 -5.31
CA LYS A 28 -21.34 -4.75 -6.73
C LYS A 28 -20.20 -5.14 -7.67
N LEU A 29 -18.94 -5.09 -7.21
CA LEU A 29 -17.80 -5.39 -8.06
C LEU A 29 -17.67 -6.88 -8.40
N ASN A 30 -18.28 -7.82 -7.67
CA ASN A 30 -18.12 -9.26 -7.95
C ASN A 30 -16.64 -9.69 -8.11
N ILE A 31 -15.78 -9.28 -7.16
CA ILE A 31 -14.34 -9.60 -7.16
C ILE A 31 -13.98 -10.84 -6.34
N ILE A 32 -14.89 -11.32 -5.49
CA ILE A 32 -14.73 -12.59 -4.76
C ILE A 32 -14.60 -13.73 -5.78
N GLY A 33 -13.62 -14.61 -5.55
CA GLY A 33 -13.28 -15.71 -6.46
C GLY A 33 -12.35 -15.30 -7.62
N LYS A 34 -12.01 -14.02 -7.76
CA LYS A 34 -11.02 -13.54 -8.74
C LYS A 34 -9.62 -13.62 -8.17
N LYS A 35 -8.64 -13.82 -9.04
CA LYS A 35 -7.23 -13.90 -8.65
C LYS A 35 -6.55 -12.56 -8.86
N ILE A 36 -5.77 -12.09 -7.89
CA ILE A 36 -4.91 -10.93 -8.07
C ILE A 36 -3.79 -11.32 -9.04
N LYS A 37 -3.73 -10.65 -10.20
CA LYS A 37 -2.71 -10.88 -11.21
C LYS A 37 -1.47 -10.03 -10.94
N SER A 38 -1.66 -8.77 -10.56
CA SER A 38 -0.57 -7.86 -10.24
C SER A 38 -1.04 -6.69 -9.38
N ILE A 39 -0.10 -6.07 -8.69
CA ILE A 39 -0.29 -4.88 -7.87
C ILE A 39 0.70 -3.82 -8.33
N LYS A 40 0.21 -2.61 -8.55
CA LYS A 40 1.02 -1.47 -9.00
C LYS A 40 0.82 -0.29 -8.05
N ILE A 41 1.95 0.30 -7.66
CA ILE A 41 2.04 1.59 -6.98
C ILE A 41 2.37 2.62 -8.07
N LEU A 42 1.58 3.69 -8.17
CA LEU A 42 1.66 4.63 -9.29
C LEU A 42 2.66 5.76 -9.07
N GLY A 43 2.73 6.31 -7.87
CA GLY A 43 3.76 7.29 -7.52
C GLY A 43 4.64 6.83 -6.38
N ARG A 44 5.13 7.76 -5.57
CA ARG A 44 6.20 7.50 -4.63
C ARG A 44 5.68 6.84 -3.37
N ASP A 45 6.40 5.80 -2.96
CA ASP A 45 6.29 5.18 -1.65
C ASP A 45 7.26 5.90 -0.70
N TYR A 46 6.72 6.59 0.30
CA TYR A 46 7.50 7.42 1.23
C TYR A 46 8.26 6.58 2.27
N ASP A 47 7.86 5.32 2.51
CA ASP A 47 8.58 4.40 3.41
C ASP A 47 9.87 3.84 2.79
N HIS A 48 9.90 3.76 1.45
CA HIS A 48 10.86 2.96 0.71
C HIS A 48 11.79 3.75 -0.20
N ASP A 49 11.98 5.04 0.06
CA ASP A 49 13.16 5.71 -0.44
C ASP A 49 14.41 5.31 0.35
N ARG A 50 15.58 5.73 -0.12
CA ARG A 50 16.83 5.33 0.51
C ARG A 50 16.91 5.75 1.97
N GLU A 51 16.54 7.00 2.26
CA GLU A 51 16.61 7.55 3.62
C GLU A 51 15.65 6.80 4.55
N GLY A 52 14.40 6.55 4.11
CA GLY A 52 13.42 5.78 4.87
C GLY A 52 13.88 4.34 5.13
N VAL A 53 14.45 3.66 4.14
CA VAL A 53 14.98 2.30 4.32
C VAL A 53 16.17 2.27 5.29
N GLU A 54 17.09 3.23 5.18
CA GLU A 54 18.23 3.35 6.10
C GLU A 54 17.77 3.69 7.53
N GLU A 55 16.79 4.58 7.70
CA GLU A 55 16.20 4.93 8.99
C GLU A 55 15.51 3.72 9.64
N LEU A 56 14.65 3.01 8.89
CA LEU A 56 13.99 1.80 9.37
C LEU A 56 14.99 0.70 9.72
N ALA A 57 16.11 0.59 8.99
CA ALA A 57 17.19 -0.32 9.33
C ALA A 57 17.87 0.08 10.64
N PHE A 58 18.20 1.37 10.80
CA PHE A 58 18.84 1.91 11.99
C PHE A 58 17.99 1.67 13.24
N LEU A 59 16.70 2.01 13.21
CA LEU A 59 15.76 1.83 14.33
C LEU A 59 15.64 0.37 14.78
N GLN A 60 15.83 -0.59 13.87
CA GLN A 60 15.85 -2.01 14.21
C GLN A 60 17.19 -2.46 14.78
N LEU A 61 18.30 -2.01 14.18
CA LEU A 61 19.65 -2.42 14.55
C LEU A 61 20.11 -1.81 15.89
N GLU A 62 19.71 -0.57 16.19
CA GLU A 62 20.03 0.12 17.44
C GLU A 62 19.46 -0.61 18.68
N LYS A 63 18.40 -1.41 18.51
CA LYS A 63 17.84 -2.23 19.60
C LYS A 63 18.81 -3.31 20.11
N VAL A 64 19.81 -3.68 19.31
CA VAL A 64 20.71 -4.81 19.60
C VAL A 64 22.20 -4.51 19.39
N LEU A 65 22.54 -3.34 18.85
CA LEU A 65 23.91 -2.87 18.59
C LEU A 65 24.16 -1.51 19.24
N SER A 66 25.43 -1.11 19.35
CA SER A 66 25.74 0.29 19.67
C SER A 66 25.30 1.21 18.55
N GLU A 67 24.94 2.47 18.86
CA GLU A 67 24.53 3.48 17.89
C GLU A 67 25.50 3.58 16.69
N LYS A 68 26.82 3.61 16.96
CA LYS A 68 27.84 3.65 15.91
C LYS A 68 27.75 2.45 14.95
N GLN A 69 27.63 1.24 15.50
CA GLN A 69 27.50 0.01 14.70
C GLN A 69 26.16 -0.06 13.97
N ALA A 70 25.09 0.43 14.60
CA ALA A 70 23.77 0.49 13.99
C ALA A 70 23.77 1.44 12.79
N LYS A 71 24.34 2.65 12.92
CA LYS A 71 24.50 3.60 11.81
C LYS A 71 25.28 3.00 10.64
N GLU A 72 26.46 2.44 10.91
CA GLU A 72 27.30 1.82 9.87
C GLU A 72 26.58 0.68 9.13
N LYS A 73 25.85 -0.18 9.85
CA LYS A 73 25.09 -1.28 9.25
C LYS A 73 23.76 -0.85 8.62
N ALA A 74 23.25 0.32 8.95
CA ALA A 74 22.00 0.84 8.40
C ALA A 74 22.21 1.52 7.04
N GLU A 75 23.43 1.94 6.69
CA GLU A 75 23.76 2.42 5.35
C GLU A 75 23.32 1.41 4.29
N PHE A 76 22.68 1.88 3.21
CA PHE A 76 21.98 1.02 2.23
C PHE A 76 22.85 -0.09 1.61
N SER A 77 24.15 0.16 1.46
CA SER A 77 25.12 -0.83 0.98
C SER A 77 25.46 -1.93 2.00
N ASN A 78 25.25 -1.65 3.29
CA ASN A 78 25.68 -2.47 4.43
C ASN A 78 24.52 -3.16 5.15
N ILE A 79 23.27 -2.80 4.84
CA ILE A 79 22.08 -3.42 5.45
C ILE A 79 22.18 -4.96 5.34
N PRO A 80 22.07 -5.69 6.47
CA PRO A 80 22.09 -7.14 6.45
C PRO A 80 20.99 -7.70 5.53
N LYS A 81 21.37 -8.62 4.65
CA LYS A 81 20.46 -9.22 3.64
C LYS A 81 19.18 -9.82 4.23
N ASP A 82 19.28 -10.37 5.45
CA ASP A 82 18.20 -11.04 6.15
C ASP A 82 17.49 -10.12 7.16
N LEU A 83 17.84 -8.83 7.23
CA LEU A 83 17.08 -7.86 8.00
C LEU A 83 15.67 -7.77 7.44
N MET A 84 14.66 -7.80 8.32
CA MET A 84 13.27 -7.92 7.91
C MET A 84 12.57 -6.56 7.97
N PHE A 85 11.97 -6.16 6.85
CA PHE A 85 11.17 -4.95 6.71
C PHE A 85 9.69 -5.31 6.64
N TYR A 86 8.80 -4.40 7.01
CA TYR A 86 7.37 -4.60 6.80
C TYR A 86 7.03 -4.48 5.31
N ARG A 87 5.97 -5.17 4.90
CA ARG A 87 5.44 -5.09 3.53
C ARG A 87 4.36 -4.01 3.50
N ILE A 88 4.81 -2.78 3.58
CA ILE A 88 3.97 -1.58 3.60
C ILE A 88 4.30 -0.68 2.40
N ALA A 89 3.44 0.29 2.13
CA ALA A 89 3.74 1.42 1.29
C ALA A 89 2.84 2.59 1.74
N GLU A 90 3.44 3.75 2.00
CA GLU A 90 2.75 5.01 2.22
C GLU A 90 2.74 5.78 0.89
N VAL A 91 1.55 6.10 0.35
CA VAL A 91 1.40 6.71 -0.98
C VAL A 91 0.32 7.79 -1.01
N ASP A 92 0.44 8.76 -1.92
CA ASP A 92 -0.58 9.79 -2.18
C ASP A 92 -1.35 9.58 -3.50
N GLU A 93 -1.02 8.51 -4.24
CA GLU A 93 -1.73 8.01 -5.42
C GLU A 93 -2.43 6.66 -5.18
N PRO A 94 -3.47 6.30 -5.97
CA PRO A 94 -4.17 5.05 -5.78
C PRO A 94 -3.30 3.82 -6.05
N ILE A 95 -3.50 2.79 -5.22
CA ILE A 95 -3.06 1.44 -5.54
C ILE A 95 -3.91 0.87 -6.67
N VAL A 96 -3.26 0.23 -7.64
CA VAL A 96 -3.92 -0.46 -8.76
C VAL A 96 -3.74 -1.96 -8.63
N ILE A 97 -4.85 -2.66 -8.45
CA ILE A 97 -4.91 -4.13 -8.31
C ILE A 97 -5.52 -4.70 -9.59
N GLU A 98 -4.69 -5.34 -10.41
CA GLU A 98 -5.14 -6.04 -11.60
C GLU A 98 -5.62 -7.45 -11.24
N LEU A 99 -6.81 -7.79 -11.70
CA LEU A 99 -7.41 -9.11 -11.55
C LEU A 99 -7.15 -9.98 -12.80
N ASN A 100 -7.25 -11.29 -12.64
CA ASN A 100 -7.06 -12.25 -13.73
C ASN A 100 -8.07 -12.14 -14.88
N ASP A 101 -9.18 -11.42 -14.70
CA ASP A 101 -10.15 -11.12 -15.75
C ASP A 101 -9.89 -9.77 -16.45
N GLY A 102 -8.74 -9.13 -16.17
CA GLY A 102 -8.29 -7.88 -16.80
C GLY A 102 -8.88 -6.62 -16.18
N ARG A 103 -9.77 -6.73 -15.20
CA ARG A 103 -10.24 -5.58 -14.43
C ARG A 103 -9.14 -5.05 -13.52
N ARG A 104 -9.08 -3.74 -13.36
CA ARG A 104 -8.13 -3.04 -12.51
C ARG A 104 -8.90 -2.24 -11.49
N LEU A 105 -8.79 -2.64 -10.25
CA LEU A 105 -9.38 -1.97 -9.11
C LEU A 105 -8.40 -0.90 -8.62
N GLU A 106 -8.88 0.33 -8.53
CA GLU A 106 -8.10 1.51 -8.19
C GLU A 106 -8.66 2.04 -6.88
N ILE A 107 -7.82 2.17 -5.85
CA ILE A 107 -8.27 2.56 -4.50
C ILE A 107 -7.29 3.56 -3.91
N LEU A 108 -7.82 4.63 -3.34
CA LEU A 108 -7.10 5.60 -2.51
C LEU A 108 -8.01 5.97 -1.34
N ILE A 109 -7.51 5.87 -0.12
CA ILE A 109 -8.24 6.24 1.09
C ILE A 109 -7.51 7.40 1.74
N LEU A 110 -8.21 8.52 1.98
CA LEU A 110 -7.63 9.69 2.62
C LEU A 110 -8.40 9.98 3.91
N GLU A 111 -7.69 10.08 5.02
CA GLU A 111 -8.27 10.34 6.35
C GLU A 111 -8.72 11.80 6.47
N LEU A 112 -7.89 12.75 6.01
CA LEU A 112 -8.15 14.19 6.11
C LEU A 112 -9.45 14.59 5.38
N ASP A 113 -9.71 13.97 4.24
CA ASP A 113 -10.93 14.18 3.45
C ASP A 113 -12.08 13.26 3.86
N ASN A 114 -11.83 12.36 4.82
CA ASN A 114 -12.70 11.25 5.22
C ASN A 114 -13.41 10.68 3.98
N THR A 115 -12.63 10.20 3.01
CA THR A 115 -13.15 9.73 1.71
C THR A 115 -12.34 8.54 1.18
N VAL A 116 -13.05 7.51 0.69
CA VAL A 116 -12.49 6.50 -0.23
C VAL A 116 -12.77 6.93 -1.67
N TYR A 117 -11.71 7.07 -2.45
CA TYR A 117 -11.76 7.18 -3.90
C TYR A 117 -11.54 5.79 -4.47
N ALA A 118 -12.51 5.27 -5.22
CA ALA A 118 -12.37 3.94 -5.80
C ALA A 118 -13.02 3.84 -7.18
N ASP A 119 -12.38 3.13 -8.09
CA ASP A 119 -12.89 2.90 -9.44
C ASP A 119 -12.40 1.60 -10.06
N VAL A 120 -12.96 1.27 -11.22
CA VAL A 120 -12.53 0.13 -12.02
C VAL A 120 -12.18 0.58 -13.44
N ASN A 121 -10.95 0.31 -13.87
CA ASN A 121 -10.44 0.57 -15.21
C ASN A 121 -10.39 2.05 -15.66
N LYS A 122 -10.39 3.03 -14.76
CA LYS A 122 -10.24 4.45 -15.15
C LYS A 122 -8.79 4.82 -15.44
N ILE A 123 -7.85 4.28 -14.67
CA ILE A 123 -6.42 4.54 -14.88
C ILE A 123 -5.96 3.73 -16.08
N SER A 124 -5.24 4.36 -17.01
CA SER A 124 -4.65 3.67 -18.17
C SER A 124 -3.66 2.59 -17.72
N PRO A 125 -3.58 1.42 -18.38
CA PRO A 125 -2.62 0.38 -17.98
C PRO A 125 -1.17 0.87 -18.13
N ASP A 126 -0.96 1.75 -19.11
CA ASP A 126 0.31 2.38 -19.42
C ASP A 126 0.53 3.69 -18.63
N ALA A 127 -0.36 4.02 -17.69
CA ALA A 127 -0.21 5.21 -16.86
C ALA A 127 1.08 5.10 -16.04
N THR A 128 1.89 6.14 -16.08
CA THR A 128 3.04 6.33 -15.19
C THR A 128 2.66 7.35 -14.11
N TRP A 129 3.57 7.61 -13.17
CA TRP A 129 3.40 8.62 -12.12
C TRP A 129 3.00 10.00 -12.67
N ASP A 130 2.34 10.79 -11.81
CA ASP A 130 2.01 12.19 -12.08
C ASP A 130 3.19 13.10 -11.72
N ILE A 131 3.43 13.27 -10.42
CA ILE A 131 4.42 14.22 -9.87
C ILE A 131 5.67 13.48 -9.41
N ASN A 132 5.49 12.46 -8.56
CA ASN A 132 6.58 11.72 -7.95
C ASN A 132 6.72 10.34 -8.60
N SER A 133 7.89 10.06 -9.19
CA SER A 133 8.15 8.75 -9.81
C SER A 133 8.06 7.61 -8.81
N ALA A 134 7.34 6.55 -9.20
CA ALA A 134 7.33 5.30 -8.44
C ALA A 134 8.76 4.80 -8.19
N ASN A 135 9.08 4.64 -6.91
CA ASN A 135 10.35 4.12 -6.40
C ASN A 135 10.23 2.66 -5.97
N VAL A 136 9.05 2.03 -6.11
CA VAL A 136 8.83 0.63 -5.73
C VAL A 136 8.03 -0.16 -6.75
N ASN A 137 8.36 -1.45 -6.88
CA ASN A 137 7.57 -2.43 -7.59
C ASN A 137 6.58 -3.09 -6.63
N GLY A 138 5.30 -2.72 -6.73
CA GLY A 138 4.23 -3.27 -5.91
C GLY A 138 4.13 -4.81 -5.96
N ASN A 139 4.51 -5.47 -7.06
CA ASN A 139 4.50 -6.93 -7.11
C ASN A 139 5.58 -7.59 -6.25
N VAL A 140 6.65 -6.87 -5.90
CA VAL A 140 7.69 -7.36 -4.99
C VAL A 140 7.23 -7.18 -3.55
N ILE A 141 6.80 -5.96 -3.20
CA ILE A 141 6.32 -5.60 -1.84
C ILE A 141 5.12 -6.45 -1.45
N PHE A 142 4.13 -6.55 -2.33
CA PHE A 142 2.88 -7.27 -2.10
C PHE A 142 2.85 -8.65 -2.77
N SER A 143 4.03 -9.24 -3.03
CA SER A 143 4.15 -10.61 -3.58
C SER A 143 3.35 -11.67 -2.80
N PRO A 144 3.14 -11.59 -1.47
CA PRO A 144 2.24 -12.52 -0.80
C PRO A 144 0.79 -12.42 -1.26
N CYS A 145 0.35 -11.32 -1.87
CA CYS A 145 -1.03 -11.17 -2.34
C CYS A 145 -1.19 -11.58 -3.81
N THR A 146 -0.15 -11.41 -4.62
CA THR A 146 -0.18 -11.72 -6.05
C THR A 146 -0.33 -13.22 -6.31
N GLY A 147 -1.15 -13.58 -7.29
CA GLY A 147 -1.42 -14.97 -7.68
C GLY A 147 -2.45 -15.70 -6.82
N LYS A 148 -3.01 -15.05 -5.79
CA LYS A 148 -4.00 -15.64 -4.88
C LYS A 148 -5.43 -15.21 -5.19
N THR A 149 -6.37 -16.07 -4.84
CA THR A 149 -7.81 -15.82 -5.00
C THR A 149 -8.34 -14.93 -3.87
N ILE A 150 -9.11 -13.91 -4.23
CA ILE A 150 -9.86 -13.06 -3.28
C ILE A 150 -11.00 -13.89 -2.67
N LYS A 151 -10.99 -13.99 -1.35
CA LYS A 151 -11.98 -14.71 -0.55
C LYS A 151 -13.06 -13.79 0.01
N ALA A 152 -12.69 -12.59 0.44
CA ALA A 152 -13.61 -11.61 1.01
C ALA A 152 -13.06 -10.19 0.87
N VAL A 153 -13.95 -9.21 1.02
CA VAL A 153 -13.60 -7.82 1.30
C VAL A 153 -14.15 -7.51 2.68
N GLU A 154 -13.27 -7.08 3.58
CA GLU A 154 -13.56 -6.76 4.96
C GLU A 154 -13.40 -5.25 5.16
N PHE A 155 -14.14 -4.70 6.12
CA PHE A 155 -14.16 -3.26 6.41
C PHE A 155 -13.86 -3.05 7.90
N PRO A 156 -12.62 -3.28 8.35
CA PRO A 156 -12.26 -3.07 9.74
C PRO A 156 -12.40 -1.58 10.07
N VAL A 157 -12.90 -1.30 11.27
CA VAL A 157 -12.95 0.07 11.78
C VAL A 157 -11.55 0.43 12.24
N HIS A 158 -11.01 1.46 11.59
CA HIS A 158 -9.74 2.05 11.92
C HIS A 158 -9.76 2.59 13.37
N LYS A 159 -8.70 2.37 14.16
CA LYS A 159 -8.58 2.90 15.54
C LYS A 159 -7.28 3.68 15.68
N HIS A 160 -7.15 4.83 15.02
CA HIS A 160 -6.07 5.76 15.36
C HIS A 160 -6.37 6.47 16.68
N SER A 161 -5.34 6.52 17.51
CA SER A 161 -5.35 7.11 18.85
C SER A 161 -4.76 8.51 18.82
N PHE A 162 -5.16 9.37 17.88
CA PHE A 162 -4.82 10.80 17.95
C PHE A 162 -5.89 11.54 18.73
N GLY A 163 -5.87 11.34 20.05
CA GLY A 163 -6.24 12.29 21.11
C GLY A 163 -7.48 13.21 20.98
N GLN A 164 -8.37 13.03 20.02
CA GLN A 164 -9.54 13.88 19.84
C GLN A 164 -10.80 13.04 20.05
N GLU A 165 -11.49 13.36 21.15
CA GLU A 165 -12.73 12.78 21.63
C GLU A 165 -13.96 13.17 20.80
N GLU A 166 -13.79 13.53 19.52
CA GLU A 166 -14.91 13.88 18.65
C GLU A 166 -15.32 12.67 17.80
N GLU A 167 -16.62 12.37 17.78
CA GLU A 167 -17.27 11.35 16.96
C GLU A 167 -17.16 11.68 15.45
N TYR A 168 -15.95 11.75 14.91
CA TYR A 168 -15.78 11.74 13.46
C TYR A 168 -16.29 10.41 12.95
N GLN A 169 -17.20 10.46 11.98
CA GLN A 169 -17.68 9.27 11.28
C GLN A 169 -16.51 8.69 10.48
N GLN A 170 -15.69 7.86 11.13
CA GLN A 170 -14.50 7.28 10.53
C GLN A 170 -14.90 6.37 9.36
N ILE A 171 -14.26 6.60 8.22
CA ILE A 171 -14.33 5.67 7.12
C ILE A 171 -13.57 4.39 7.47
N PRO A 172 -14.16 3.21 7.20
CA PRO A 172 -13.47 1.95 7.43
C PRO A 172 -12.30 1.79 6.47
N ASP A 173 -11.29 1.06 6.93
CA ASP A 173 -10.25 0.51 6.06
C ASP A 173 -10.88 -0.43 5.02
N VAL A 174 -10.15 -0.70 3.96
CA VAL A 174 -10.49 -1.76 3.00
C VAL A 174 -9.47 -2.88 3.13
N LEU A 175 -9.94 -4.07 3.51
CA LEU A 175 -9.10 -5.27 3.61
C LEU A 175 -9.55 -6.33 2.61
N ILE A 176 -8.73 -6.56 1.59
CA ILE A 176 -8.95 -7.63 0.60
C ILE A 176 -8.33 -8.91 1.16
N ARG A 177 -9.18 -9.82 1.63
CA ARG A 177 -8.78 -11.11 2.21
C ARG A 177 -8.62 -12.17 1.12
N LEU A 178 -7.56 -12.97 1.22
CA LEU A 178 -7.19 -13.99 0.25
C LEU A 178 -7.46 -15.41 0.78
N GLU A 179 -7.42 -16.39 -0.11
CA GLU A 179 -7.81 -17.78 0.15
C GLU A 179 -7.03 -18.46 1.30
N ASP A 180 -5.76 -18.07 1.50
CA ASP A 180 -4.90 -18.58 2.57
C ASP A 180 -4.90 -17.73 3.85
N GLY A 181 -5.76 -16.72 3.92
CA GLY A 181 -5.90 -15.81 5.05
C GLY A 181 -5.00 -14.58 5.01
N THR A 182 -4.01 -14.52 4.11
CA THR A 182 -3.28 -13.26 3.86
C THR A 182 -4.23 -12.18 3.35
N GLY A 183 -3.88 -10.92 3.55
CA GLY A 183 -4.70 -9.80 3.12
C GLY A 183 -3.88 -8.61 2.67
N LEU A 184 -4.52 -7.78 1.83
CA LEU A 184 -4.04 -6.46 1.46
C LEU A 184 -4.95 -5.44 2.15
N LYS A 185 -4.42 -4.79 3.19
CA LYS A 185 -5.10 -3.74 3.94
C LYS A 185 -4.76 -2.41 3.30
N ILE A 186 -5.75 -1.57 3.11
CA ILE A 186 -5.63 -0.21 2.58
C ILE A 186 -6.31 0.68 3.60
N GLU A 187 -5.58 1.64 4.15
CA GLU A 187 -6.05 2.56 5.18
C GLU A 187 -5.67 4.01 4.84
N GLY A 188 -6.42 4.96 5.38
CA GLY A 188 -6.09 6.37 5.24
C GLY A 188 -5.20 6.81 6.39
N TRP A 189 -4.20 7.64 6.09
CA TRP A 189 -3.30 8.24 7.06
C TRP A 189 -3.10 9.71 6.71
N LEU A 190 -3.78 10.62 7.40
CA LEU A 190 -3.79 12.05 7.04
C LEU A 190 -4.15 12.28 5.55
N ASP A 191 -3.25 12.88 4.78
CA ASP A 191 -3.33 13.10 3.32
C ASP A 191 -2.66 11.99 2.48
N PHE A 192 -2.22 10.91 3.12
CA PHE A 192 -1.65 9.71 2.54
C PHE A 192 -2.57 8.50 2.71
N CYS A 193 -2.16 7.41 2.07
CA CYS A 193 -2.77 6.09 2.16
C CYS A 193 -1.70 5.05 2.46
N ASP A 194 -1.92 4.29 3.52
CA ASP A 194 -1.06 3.17 3.89
C ASP A 194 -1.64 1.88 3.31
N ILE A 195 -0.75 1.09 2.73
CA ILE A 195 -1.10 -0.20 2.14
C ILE A 195 -0.21 -1.26 2.79
N GLU A 196 -0.81 -2.24 3.45
CA GLU A 196 -0.09 -3.26 4.19
C GLU A 196 -0.49 -4.67 3.77
N CYS A 197 0.52 -5.55 3.61
CA CYS A 197 0.31 -6.99 3.57
C CYS A 197 0.17 -7.54 4.99
N VAL A 198 -0.97 -8.15 5.31
CA VAL A 198 -1.24 -8.75 6.63
C VAL A 198 -1.47 -10.26 6.55
N ASP A 199 -1.25 -10.95 7.67
CA ASP A 199 -1.58 -12.37 7.83
C ASP A 199 -3.06 -12.61 8.23
N SER A 200 -3.41 -13.87 8.48
CA SER A 200 -4.76 -14.27 8.92
C SER A 200 -5.20 -13.70 10.28
N LYS A 201 -4.26 -13.16 11.06
CA LYS A 201 -4.46 -12.52 12.37
C LYS A 201 -4.32 -11.00 12.28
N ASN A 202 -4.32 -10.44 11.07
CA ASN A 202 -4.08 -9.03 10.78
C ASN A 202 -2.74 -8.54 11.32
N GLN A 203 -1.73 -9.40 11.38
CA GLN A 203 -0.38 -9.00 11.71
C GLN A 203 0.40 -8.63 10.44
N PRO A 204 1.18 -7.54 10.47
CA PRO A 204 2.03 -7.14 9.36
C PRO A 204 2.96 -8.27 8.91
N LEU A 205 2.98 -8.56 7.61
CA LEU A 205 3.94 -9.46 6.99
C LEU A 205 5.25 -8.75 6.73
N LYS A 206 6.33 -9.52 6.69
CA LYS A 206 7.69 -9.00 6.48
C LYS A 206 8.34 -9.52 5.21
N ILE A 207 9.34 -8.78 4.74
CA ILE A 207 10.21 -9.09 3.59
C ILE A 207 11.68 -8.93 4.00
N SER A 208 12.56 -9.80 3.53
CA SER A 208 14.01 -9.64 3.75
C SER A 208 14.54 -8.46 2.93
N PHE A 209 15.57 -7.76 3.41
CA PHE A 209 16.19 -6.67 2.65
C PHE A 209 16.66 -7.13 1.26
N LYS A 210 17.21 -8.35 1.18
CA LYS A 210 17.63 -8.97 -0.09
C LYS A 210 16.51 -9.03 -1.12
N ASP A 211 15.28 -9.32 -0.68
CA ASP A 211 14.13 -9.41 -1.56
C ASP A 211 13.48 -8.04 -1.78
N LEU A 212 13.43 -7.19 -0.75
CA LEU A 212 12.96 -5.81 -0.84
C LEU A 212 13.76 -5.03 -1.90
N LYS A 213 15.09 -5.14 -1.86
CA LYS A 213 16.00 -4.45 -2.79
C LYS A 213 15.71 -4.74 -4.26
N LYS A 214 15.13 -5.90 -4.60
CA LYS A 214 14.74 -6.23 -5.99
C LYS A 214 13.56 -5.41 -6.49
N GLY A 215 12.78 -4.84 -5.57
CA GLY A 215 11.62 -4.02 -5.85
C GLY A 215 11.88 -2.53 -5.75
N LEU A 216 13.03 -2.09 -5.24
CA LEU A 216 13.36 -0.67 -5.13
C LEU A 216 13.89 -0.15 -6.47
N HIS A 217 13.34 0.98 -6.90
CA HIS A 217 13.76 1.75 -8.07
C HIS A 217 14.46 3.02 -7.57
N ASN A 218 15.66 2.84 -7.00
CA ASN A 218 16.45 3.97 -6.55
C ASN A 218 17.10 4.62 -7.78
N LYS A 219 16.79 5.90 -8.02
CA LYS A 219 17.43 6.71 -9.06
C LYS A 219 18.96 6.79 -8.93
N GLU A 220 19.50 6.41 -7.77
CA GLU A 220 20.94 6.42 -7.48
C GLU A 220 21.65 5.11 -7.88
N ASP A 221 20.90 4.07 -8.25
CA ASP A 221 21.45 2.82 -8.82
C ASP A 221 21.55 2.86 -10.36
N GLU A 222 21.13 3.96 -11.01
CA GLU A 222 21.26 4.26 -12.45
C GLU A 222 22.44 5.21 -12.74
#